data_AF-A0A3C0GCQ3-F1
#
_entry.id   AF-A0A3C0GCQ3-F1
#
_cell.length_a   1.000
_cell.length_b   1.000
_cell.length_c   1.000
_cell.angle_alpha   90.00
_cell.angle_beta   90.00
_cell.angle_gamma   90.00
#
_symmetry.space_group_name_H-M   'P 1'
#
loop_
_entity.id
_entity.type
_entity.pdbx_description
1 polymer ?
#
loop_
_entity_poly.entity_id
_entity_poly.type
_entity_poly.pdbx_seq_one_letter_code
_entity_poly.pdbx_strand_id
1 'polypeptide(L)' 'MSYVISFQDPDKIKCIGANKKENCFLLFDIKSRADLKHALCFPTKTEAMEVLNWINKNNIFPGTNLDVQPEARYQT' A
#
# COMPACT_ATOMS: atom_id res chain seq x y z
N MET A 1 -4.18 12.11 -9.76
CA MET A 1 -4.57 11.51 -8.48
C MET A 1 -3.84 10.19 -8.39
N SER A 2 -3.09 9.95 -7.32
CA SER A 2 -2.36 8.70 -7.12
C SER A 2 -3.18 7.74 -6.25
N TYR A 3 -2.88 6.44 -6.37
CA TYR A 3 -3.48 5.37 -5.59
C TYR A 3 -2.40 4.65 -4.80
N VAL A 4 -2.74 4.16 -3.62
CA VAL A 4 -1.87 3.35 -2.77
C VAL A 4 -2.58 2.06 -2.40
N ILE A 5 -1.81 1.01 -2.14
CA ILE A 5 -2.36 -0.22 -1.56
C ILE A 5 -2.18 -0.09 -0.05
N SER A 6 -3.30 -0.10 0.65
CA SER A 6 -3.34 0.06 2.10
C SER A 6 -4.09 -1.09 2.75
N PHE A 7 -3.56 -1.52 3.89
CA PHE A 7 -4.27 -2.34 4.84
C PHE A 7 -4.97 -1.43 5.85
N GLN A 8 -6.28 -1.60 5.97
CA GLN A 8 -7.08 -0.92 6.99
C GLN A 8 -7.33 -1.90 8.13
N ASP A 9 -6.64 -1.67 9.24
CA ASP A 9 -6.97 -2.26 10.54
C ASP A 9 -7.80 -1.23 11.33
N PRO A 10 -8.74 -1.65 12.22
CA PRO A 10 -9.54 -0.73 13.02
C PRO A 10 -8.72 0.31 13.82
N ASP A 11 -7.48 0.00 14.16
CA ASP A 11 -6.59 0.87 14.94
C ASP A 11 -5.48 1.53 14.08
N LYS A 12 -5.15 0.97 12.91
CA LYS A 12 -3.94 1.36 12.15
C LYS A 12 -4.11 1.26 10.65
N ILE A 13 -3.55 2.26 9.97
CA ILE A 13 -3.44 2.29 8.52
C ILE A 13 -2.02 1.93 8.15
N LYS A 14 -1.85 0.85 7.39
CA LYS A 14 -0.55 0.46 6.84
C LYS A 14 -0.58 0.55 5.34
N CYS A 15 0.50 1.00 4.73
CA CYS A 15 0.67 0.98 3.28
C CYS A 15 1.77 0.02 2.86
N ILE A 16 1.66 -0.47 1.63
CA ILE A 16 2.71 -1.27 1.03
C ILE A 16 3.80 -0.35 0.50
N GLY A 17 5.05 -0.65 0.84
CA GLY A 17 6.25 -0.02 0.32
C GLY A 17 7.16 -1.03 -0.34
N ALA A 18 7.99 -0.55 -1.26
CA ALA A 18 9.06 -1.34 -1.84
C ALA A 18 10.36 -1.08 -1.07
N ASN A 19 10.94 -2.13 -0.47
CA ASN A 19 12.29 -2.05 0.07
C ASN A 19 13.29 -2.51 -0.99
N LYS A 20 13.96 -1.55 -1.64
CA LYS A 20 15.02 -1.82 -2.62
C LYS A 20 16.19 -2.62 -2.06
N LYS A 21 16.49 -2.50 -0.75
CA LYS A 21 17.64 -3.19 -0.14
C LYS A 21 17.38 -4.68 0.04
N GLU A 22 16.15 -5.04 0.38
CA GLU A 22 15.74 -6.42 0.64
C GLU A 22 15.01 -7.06 -0.55
N ASN A 23 14.83 -6.30 -1.64
CA ASN A 23 14.10 -6.71 -2.83
C ASN A 23 12.72 -7.31 -2.50
N CYS A 24 12.06 -6.73 -1.49
CA CYS A 24 10.82 -7.23 -0.89
C CYS A 24 9.83 -6.09 -0.66
N PHE A 25 8.55 -6.46 -0.60
CA PHE A 25 7.50 -5.55 -0.19
C PHE A 25 7.38 -5.54 1.34
N LEU A 26 7.21 -4.37 1.92
CA LEU A 26 7.02 -4.19 3.35
C LEU A 26 5.70 -3.45 3.61
N LEU A 27 5.03 -3.81 4.70
CA LEU A 27 3.94 -3.03 5.26
C LEU A 27 4.50 -2.11 6.33
N PHE A 28 4.20 -0.82 6.23
CA PHE A 28 4.61 0.16 7.23
C PHE A 28 3.43 1.06 7.59
N ASP A 29 3.40 1.50 8.84
CA ASP A 29 2.33 2.35 9.36
C ASP A 29 2.43 3.75 8.75
N ILE A 30 1.30 4.24 8.20
CA ILE A 30 1.17 5.61 7.72
C ILE A 30 0.61 6.44 8.87
N LYS A 31 1.43 7.35 9.40
CA LYS A 31 1.00 8.33 10.40
C LYS A 31 0.86 9.73 9.82
N SER A 32 1.56 10.01 8.73
CA SER A 32 1.59 11.33 8.10
C SER A 32 1.89 11.24 6.62
N ARG A 33 1.62 12.32 5.89
CA ARG A 33 1.92 12.45 4.45
C ARG A 33 3.40 12.21 4.11
N ALA A 34 4.31 12.46 5.07
CA ALA A 34 5.73 12.16 4.88
C ALA A 34 5.99 10.67 4.69
N ASP A 35 5.23 9.80 5.37
CA ASP A 35 5.35 8.35 5.28
C ASP A 35 4.86 7.82 3.91
N LEU A 36 3.90 8.50 3.26
CA LEU A 36 3.45 8.14 1.91
C LEU A 36 4.59 8.19 0.88
N LYS A 37 5.66 8.95 1.12
CA LYS A 37 6.84 8.96 0.23
C LYS A 37 7.54 7.61 0.16
N HIS A 38 7.36 6.77 1.18
CA HIS A 38 7.88 5.41 1.23
C HIS A 38 6.88 4.38 0.71
N ALA A 39 5.65 4.80 0.39
CA ALA A 39 4.59 3.94 -0.11
C ALA A 39 4.73 3.73 -1.62
N LEU A 40 4.25 2.58 -2.08
CA LEU A 40 3.97 2.35 -3.49
C LEU A 40 2.75 3.18 -3.90
N CYS A 41 3.04 4.30 -4.57
CA CYS A 41 2.04 5.11 -5.24
C CYS A 41 1.94 4.72 -6.72
N PHE A 42 0.71 4.51 -7.17
CA PHE A 42 0.38 4.18 -8.54
C PHE A 42 -0.35 5.36 -9.19
N PRO A 43 -0.06 5.69 -10.46
CA PRO A 43 -0.73 6.80 -11.13
C PRO A 43 -2.18 6.44 -11.51
N THR A 44 -2.50 5.15 -11.62
CA THR A 44 -3.85 4.66 -11.94
C THR A 44 -4.36 3.61 -10.95
N LYS A 45 -5.68 3.52 -10.80
CA LYS A 45 -6.33 2.49 -9.96
C LYS A 45 -6.07 1.08 -10.52
N THR A 46 -6.02 0.95 -11.84
CA THR A 46 -5.80 -0.32 -12.54
C THR A 46 -4.46 -0.92 -12.15
N GLU A 47 -3.38 -0.15 -12.25
CA GLU A 47 -2.04 -0.63 -11.86
C GLU A 47 -1.97 -1.03 -10.37
N ALA A 48 -2.60 -0.24 -9.50
CA ALA A 48 -2.69 -0.57 -8.08
C ALA A 48 -3.45 -1.90 -7.84
N MET A 49 -4.53 -2.14 -8.59
CA MET A 49 -5.27 -3.40 -8.52
C MET A 49 -4.47 -4.58 -9.07
N GLU A 50 -3.73 -4.40 -10.16
CA GLU A 50 -2.88 -5.46 -10.72
C GLU A 50 -1.81 -5.89 -9.72
N VAL A 51 -1.16 -4.93 -9.07
CA VAL A 51 -0.19 -5.24 -8.01
C VAL A 51 -0.87 -5.86 -6.80
N LEU A 52 -2.03 -5.36 -6.36
CA LEU A 52 -2.80 -5.99 -5.28
C LEU A 52 -3.15 -7.46 -5.61
N ASN A 53 -3.58 -7.73 -6.84
CA ASN A 53 -3.92 -9.08 -7.26
C ASN A 53 -2.68 -9.98 -7.32
N TRP A 54 -1.54 -9.45 -7.79
CA TRP A 54 -0.26 -10.16 -7.73
C TRP A 54 0.15 -10.48 -6.29
N ILE A 55 0.02 -9.53 -5.37
CA ILE A 55 0.32 -9.69 -3.94
C ILE A 55 -0.55 -10.77 -3.31
N ASN A 56 -1.86 -10.74 -3.58
CA ASN A 56 -2.80 -11.76 -3.10
C ASN A 56 -2.50 -13.13 -3.71
N LYS A 57 -2.19 -13.20 -5.00
CA LYS A 57 -1.86 -14.44 -5.70
C LYS A 57 -0.57 -15.09 -5.20
N ASN A 58 0.43 -14.28 -4.88
CA ASN A 58 1.70 -14.75 -4.32
C ASN A 58 1.67 -14.92 -2.80
N ASN A 59 0.54 -14.61 -2.16
CA ASN A 59 0.35 -14.70 -0.72
C ASN A 59 1.46 -13.96 0.07
N ILE A 60 1.85 -12.78 -0.42
CA ILE A 60 2.94 -11.98 0.18
C ILE A 60 2.54 -11.48 1.57
N PHE A 61 1.25 -11.17 1.76
CA PHE A 61 0.69 -10.69 3.03
C PHE A 61 -0.55 -11.54 3.42
N PRO A 62 -0.34 -12.78 3.90
CA PRO A 62 -1.43 -13.67 4.29
C PRO A 62 -2.31 -13.03 5.36
N GLY A 63 -3.63 -13.15 5.23
CA GLY A 63 -4.58 -12.66 6.24
C GLY A 63 -4.68 -11.13 6.35
N THR A 64 -4.07 -10.39 5.42
CA THR A 64 -4.10 -8.93 5.40
C THR A 64 -5.15 -8.48 4.40
N ASN A 65 -6.19 -7.75 4.86
CA ASN A 65 -7.26 -7.24 4.00
C ASN A 65 -6.83 -5.98 3.26
N LEU A 66 -5.96 -6.16 2.27
CA LEU A 66 -5.38 -5.08 1.47
C LEU A 66 -6.39 -4.54 0.47
N ASP A 67 -6.47 -3.21 0.37
CA ASP A 67 -7.38 -2.53 -0.55
C ASP A 67 -6.71 -1.35 -1.24
N VAL A 68 -7.19 -1.03 -2.44
CA VAL A 68 -6.68 0.10 -3.24
C VAL A 68 -7.40 1.37 -2.83
N GLN A 69 -6.66 2.30 -2.26
CA GLN A 69 -7.18 3.56 -1.74
C GLN A 69 -6.56 4.75 -2.47
N PRO A 70 -7.31 5.85 -2.69
CA PRO A 70 -6.73 7.07 -3.23
C PRO A 70 -5.75 7.68 -2.22
N GLU A 71 -4.56 8.08 -2.68
CA GLU A 71 -3.52 8.70 -1.84
C GLU A 71 -4.04 9.94 -1.11
N ALA A 72 -4.97 10.67 -1.73
CA ALA A 72 -5.63 11.84 -1.15
C ALA A 72 -6.31 11.56 0.21
N ARG A 73 -6.70 10.30 0.48
CA ARG A 73 -7.30 9.89 1.77
C ARG A 73 -6.34 10.06 2.95
N TYR A 74 -5.04 10.14 2.67
CA TYR A 74 -3.96 10.21 3.67
C TYR A 74 -3.28 11.60 3.71
N GLN A 75 -3.87 12.61 3.06
CA GLN A 75 -3.36 13.99 3.02
C GLN A 75 -4.02 14.92 4.08
N THR A 76 -4.70 14.38 5.09
CA THR A 76 -5.29 15.15 6.21
C THR A 76 -4.24 15.56 7.23
#